data_AF-A0A924AT81-F1
#
_entry.id   AF-A0A924AT81-F1
#
_cell.length_a   1.000
_cell.length_b   1.000
_cell.length_c   1.000
_cell.angle_alpha   90.00
_cell.angle_beta   90.00
_cell.angle_gamma   90.00
#
_symmetry.space_group_name_H-M   'P 1'
#
loop_
_entity.id
_entity.type
_entity.pdbx_description
1 polymer ?
#
loop_
_entity_poly.entity_id
_entity_poly.type
_entity_poly.pdbx_seq_one_letter_code
_entity_poly.pdbx_strand_id
1 'polypeptide(L)'
;MRHRTRPRKTMMRLSKFITDNLEPILQEWQTFAATLVPAKYKTDQDFLRDHVKQMLHTIAADLAIPQSPVKKDEKSKGQRPPAKKTAASTHGSDRLNSGFSMDAAIAEYRALRASVTRLWQEAHVGQPPETTHLDDIIRFNEAIDQAITESVTSYSFDKERQSRVFEAILSSSPDLSFTFDLKGRFAYGNTALCSLVQ
;
A
#
# COMPACT_ATOMS: atom_id res chain seq x y z
N MET A 1 -31.27 -43.07 17.79
CA MET A 1 -30.94 -41.83 17.04
C MET A 1 -29.52 -41.40 17.43
N ARG A 2 -28.57 -41.42 16.49
CA ARG A 2 -27.19 -40.96 16.75
C ARG A 2 -27.12 -39.47 16.43
N HIS A 3 -26.92 -38.63 17.46
CA HIS A 3 -26.59 -37.22 17.25
C HIS A 3 -25.22 -37.13 16.58
N ARG A 4 -25.21 -36.82 15.27
CA ARG A 4 -24.01 -36.33 14.58
C ARG A 4 -23.69 -34.95 15.14
N THR A 5 -22.78 -34.88 16.10
CA THR A 5 -22.09 -33.65 16.46
C THR A 5 -21.35 -33.16 15.22
N ARG A 6 -21.82 -32.07 14.61
CA ARG A 6 -21.05 -31.36 13.57
C ARG A 6 -19.70 -30.99 14.20
N PRO A 7 -18.55 -31.22 13.54
CA PRO A 7 -17.28 -30.77 14.06
C PRO A 7 -17.38 -29.26 14.25
N ARG A 8 -17.07 -28.78 15.46
CA ARG A 8 -16.90 -27.35 15.75
C ARG A 8 -15.80 -26.88 14.80
N LYS A 9 -16.14 -26.12 13.76
CA LYS A 9 -15.15 -25.41 12.95
C LYS A 9 -14.46 -24.47 13.94
N THR A 10 -13.23 -24.79 14.32
CA THR A 10 -12.44 -23.95 15.23
C THR A 10 -12.34 -22.57 14.60
N MET A 11 -12.71 -21.53 15.36
CA MET A 11 -12.62 -20.15 14.89
C MET A 11 -11.18 -19.79 14.57
N MET A 12 -11.00 -18.99 13.52
CA MET A 12 -9.71 -18.78 12.87
C MET A 12 -9.19 -17.37 13.13
N ARG A 13 -8.05 -17.27 13.82
CA ARG A 13 -7.25 -16.03 13.97
C ARG A 13 -7.02 -15.38 12.61
N LEU A 14 -7.03 -14.04 12.56
CA LEU A 14 -6.90 -13.31 11.29
C LEU A 14 -5.59 -13.63 10.55
N SER A 15 -4.49 -13.85 11.29
CA SER A 15 -3.22 -14.28 10.71
C SER A 15 -3.35 -15.55 9.86
N LYS A 16 -3.99 -16.58 10.42
CA LYS A 16 -4.25 -17.85 9.74
C LYS A 16 -5.25 -17.69 8.60
N PHE A 17 -6.26 -16.86 8.78
CA PHE A 17 -7.22 -16.57 7.72
C PHE A 17 -6.54 -15.97 6.49
N ILE A 18 -5.68 -14.97 6.68
CA ILE A 18 -4.93 -14.34 5.59
C ILE A 18 -4.11 -15.39 4.83
N THR A 19 -3.36 -16.25 5.53
CA THR A 19 -2.52 -17.27 4.86
C THR A 19 -3.33 -18.34 4.15
N ASP A 20 -4.44 -18.78 4.74
CA ASP A 20 -5.28 -19.84 4.17
C ASP A 20 -6.14 -19.34 2.98
N ASN A 21 -6.32 -18.01 2.84
CA ASN A 21 -7.22 -17.40 1.86
C ASN A 21 -6.54 -16.33 1.00
N LEU A 22 -5.23 -16.44 0.76
CA LEU A 22 -4.46 -15.49 -0.06
C LEU A 22 -5.08 -15.26 -1.44
N GLU A 23 -5.35 -16.32 -2.19
CA GLU A 23 -5.86 -16.19 -3.57
C GLU A 23 -7.25 -15.51 -3.63
N PRO A 24 -8.25 -15.89 -2.79
CA PRO A 24 -9.49 -15.14 -2.66
C PRO A 24 -9.31 -13.66 -2.31
N ILE A 25 -8.44 -13.33 -1.34
CA ILE A 25 -8.16 -11.95 -0.94
C ILE A 25 -7.57 -11.16 -2.10
N LEU A 26 -6.57 -11.72 -2.78
CA LEU A 26 -5.90 -11.08 -3.92
C LEU A 26 -6.86 -10.89 -5.09
N GLN A 27 -7.75 -11.85 -5.36
CA GLN A 27 -8.75 -11.73 -6.42
C GLN A 27 -9.76 -10.61 -6.15
N GLU A 28 -10.24 -10.51 -4.92
CA GLU A 28 -11.13 -9.42 -4.53
C GLU A 28 -10.41 -8.06 -4.59
N TRP A 29 -9.21 -7.99 -4.03
CA TRP A 29 -8.39 -6.78 -4.08
C TRP A 29 -8.19 -6.31 -5.51
N GLN A 30 -7.83 -7.22 -6.43
CA GLN A 30 -7.61 -6.90 -7.85
C GLN A 30 -8.89 -6.37 -8.52
N THR A 31 -10.03 -6.98 -8.19
CA THR A 31 -11.34 -6.52 -8.69
C THR A 31 -11.64 -5.11 -8.22
N PHE A 32 -11.40 -4.81 -6.94
CA PHE A 32 -11.61 -3.48 -6.36
C PHE A 32 -10.61 -2.47 -6.92
N ALA A 33 -9.32 -2.79 -6.92
CA ALA A 33 -8.24 -1.91 -7.42
C ALA A 33 -8.46 -1.53 -8.88
N ALA A 34 -8.96 -2.45 -9.71
CA ALA A 34 -9.30 -2.17 -11.11
C ALA A 34 -10.39 -1.09 -11.31
N THR A 35 -11.19 -0.80 -10.27
CA THR A 35 -12.19 0.29 -10.27
C THR A 35 -11.61 1.64 -9.87
N LEU A 36 -10.51 1.65 -9.10
CA LEU A 36 -9.88 2.86 -8.56
C LEU A 36 -8.78 3.41 -9.48
N VAL A 37 -8.26 2.57 -10.36
CA VAL A 37 -7.08 2.86 -11.17
C VAL A 37 -7.48 3.13 -12.62
N PRO A 38 -7.15 4.31 -13.18
CA PRO A 38 -7.39 4.62 -14.59
C PRO A 38 -6.84 3.55 -15.55
N ALA A 39 -7.55 3.28 -16.65
CA ALA A 39 -7.22 2.20 -17.58
C ALA A 39 -5.77 2.25 -18.13
N LYS A 40 -5.19 3.46 -18.24
CA LYS A 40 -3.81 3.68 -18.70
C LYS A 40 -2.73 3.05 -17.81
N TYR A 41 -3.08 2.62 -16.59
CA TYR A 41 -2.16 2.04 -15.61
C TYR A 41 -2.34 0.53 -15.42
N LYS A 42 -3.12 -0.14 -16.28
CA LYS A 42 -3.49 -1.56 -16.14
C LYS A 42 -2.48 -2.56 -16.73
N THR A 43 -1.36 -2.10 -17.26
CA THR A 43 -0.49 -2.89 -18.15
C THR A 43 0.36 -3.96 -17.45
N ASP A 44 0.40 -4.01 -16.12
CA ASP A 44 1.22 -4.99 -15.39
C ASP A 44 0.54 -5.53 -14.12
N GLN A 45 -0.63 -6.18 -14.25
CA GLN A 45 -1.39 -6.63 -13.07
C GLN A 45 -0.74 -7.78 -12.29
N ASP A 46 0.05 -8.63 -12.94
CA ASP A 46 0.65 -9.81 -12.32
C ASP A 46 1.79 -9.44 -11.36
N PHE A 47 2.68 -8.53 -11.78
CA PHE A 47 3.74 -8.01 -10.92
C PHE A 47 3.19 -7.32 -9.65
N LEU A 48 2.05 -6.64 -9.79
CA LEU A 48 1.39 -5.95 -8.69
C LEU A 48 0.74 -6.91 -7.70
N ARG A 49 0.20 -8.03 -8.19
CA ARG A 49 -0.37 -9.09 -7.36
C ARG A 49 0.70 -9.70 -6.46
N ASP A 50 1.93 -9.87 -6.96
CA ASP A 50 3.04 -10.44 -6.20
C ASP A 50 3.47 -9.56 -5.02
N HIS A 51 3.53 -8.24 -5.19
CA HIS A 51 3.84 -7.33 -4.07
C HIS A 51 2.75 -7.35 -2.99
N VAL A 52 1.48 -7.35 -3.38
CA VAL A 52 0.37 -7.44 -2.43
C VAL A 52 0.40 -8.76 -1.68
N LYS A 53 0.73 -9.86 -2.36
CA LYS A 53 0.93 -11.17 -1.74
C LYS A 53 2.05 -11.14 -0.68
N GLN A 54 3.20 -10.54 -1.00
CA GLN A 54 4.30 -10.39 -0.04
C GLN A 54 3.93 -9.49 1.17
N MET A 55 3.17 -8.42 0.93
CA MET A 55 2.62 -7.58 2.00
C MET A 55 1.68 -8.37 2.91
N LEU A 56 0.75 -9.14 2.36
CA LEU A 56 -0.16 -10.00 3.12
C LEU A 56 0.59 -11.05 3.96
N HIS A 57 1.65 -11.67 3.41
CA HIS A 57 2.50 -12.57 4.19
C HIS A 57 3.19 -11.87 5.36
N THR A 58 3.71 -10.65 5.13
CA THR A 58 4.36 -9.85 6.17
C THR A 58 3.38 -9.47 7.27
N ILE A 59 2.17 -9.04 6.89
CA ILE A 59 1.09 -8.71 7.82
C ILE A 59 0.66 -9.95 8.63
N ALA A 60 0.44 -11.08 7.97
CA ALA A 60 0.05 -12.31 8.66
C ALA A 60 1.12 -12.80 9.65
N ALA A 61 2.40 -12.70 9.28
CA ALA A 61 3.51 -13.03 10.16
C ALA A 61 3.58 -12.07 11.37
N ASP A 62 3.39 -10.77 11.16
CA ASP A 62 3.34 -9.79 12.25
C ASP A 62 2.18 -10.07 13.22
N LEU A 63 0.99 -10.38 12.70
CA LEU A 63 -0.19 -10.76 13.48
C LEU A 63 0.01 -12.04 14.31
N ALA A 64 0.80 -12.99 13.83
CA ALA A 64 1.07 -14.24 14.53
C ALA A 64 2.00 -14.08 15.75
N ILE A 65 2.77 -12.99 15.83
CA ILE A 65 3.72 -12.74 16.92
C ILE A 65 3.04 -11.93 18.03
N PRO A 66 3.10 -12.34 19.31
CA PRO A 66 2.60 -11.52 20.41
C PRO A 66 3.30 -10.15 20.48
N GLN A 67 2.53 -9.08 20.72
CA GLN A 67 3.07 -7.74 20.95
C GLN A 67 3.22 -7.45 22.44
N SER A 68 4.30 -6.76 22.80
CA SER A 68 4.42 -6.14 24.13
C SER A 68 3.59 -4.85 24.20
N PRO A 69 3.24 -4.37 25.40
CA PRO A 69 2.52 -3.10 25.56
C PRO A 69 3.24 -1.91 24.91
N VAL A 70 4.57 -1.86 25.01
CA VAL A 70 5.39 -0.83 24.36
C VAL A 70 5.25 -0.89 22.83
N LYS A 71 5.37 -2.09 22.23
CA LYS A 71 5.19 -2.25 20.78
C LYS A 71 3.78 -1.87 20.31
N LYS A 72 2.77 -2.12 21.14
CA LYS A 72 1.37 -1.73 20.85
C LYS A 72 1.23 -0.21 20.84
N ASP A 73 1.78 0.47 21.85
CA ASP A 73 1.77 1.94 21.91
C ASP A 73 2.49 2.56 20.71
N GLU A 74 3.72 2.12 20.42
CA GLU A 74 4.52 2.63 19.29
C GLU A 74 3.81 2.44 17.94
N LYS A 75 3.29 1.23 17.67
CA LYS A 75 2.60 0.93 16.41
C LYS A 75 1.29 1.69 16.26
N SER A 76 0.50 1.80 17.33
CA SER A 76 -0.75 2.58 17.32
C SER A 76 -0.53 4.07 17.01
N LYS A 77 0.68 4.59 17.25
CA LYS A 77 1.09 5.96 16.97
C LYS A 77 1.90 6.11 15.68
N GLY A 78 2.10 5.04 14.92
CA GLY A 78 2.92 5.05 13.69
C GLY A 78 4.40 5.34 13.93
N GLN A 79 4.91 5.13 15.16
CA GLN A 79 6.29 5.47 15.54
C GLN A 79 7.31 4.39 15.18
N ARG A 80 6.87 3.29 14.57
CA ARG A 80 7.79 2.24 14.14
C ARG A 80 8.64 2.77 12.97
N PRO A 81 9.97 2.80 13.10
CA PRO A 81 10.82 3.22 12.00
C PRO A 81 10.64 2.26 10.81
N PRO A 82 10.55 2.78 9.58
CA PRO A 82 10.43 1.94 8.39
C PRO A 82 11.65 1.03 8.27
N ALA A 83 11.42 -0.25 8.01
CA ALA A 83 12.52 -1.16 7.76
C ALA A 83 13.19 -0.86 6.41
N LYS A 84 14.48 -1.14 6.30
CA LYS A 84 15.20 -1.00 5.02
C LYS A 84 14.65 -2.04 4.04
N LYS A 85 13.96 -1.55 3.00
CA LYS A 85 13.46 -2.33 1.86
C LYS A 85 12.45 -3.43 2.24
N THR A 86 11.20 -3.02 2.46
CA THR A 86 10.05 -3.90 2.64
C THR A 86 9.26 -4.08 1.33
N ALA A 87 8.40 -5.09 1.27
CA ALA A 87 7.47 -5.27 0.15
C ALA A 87 6.62 -4.01 -0.09
N ALA A 88 6.21 -3.32 0.97
CA ALA A 88 5.45 -2.08 0.87
C ALA A 88 6.30 -0.92 0.31
N SER A 89 7.58 -0.82 0.70
CA SER A 89 8.48 0.17 0.12
C SER A 89 8.77 -0.09 -1.36
N THR A 90 8.97 -1.35 -1.75
CA THR A 90 9.15 -1.73 -3.17
C THR A 90 7.88 -1.43 -3.96
N HIS A 91 6.71 -1.77 -3.43
CA HIS A 91 5.41 -1.41 -4.01
C HIS A 91 5.31 0.09 -4.27
N GLY A 92 5.66 0.93 -3.29
CA GLY A 92 5.64 2.39 -3.42
C GLY A 92 6.50 2.93 -4.56
N SER A 93 7.76 2.50 -4.63
CA SER A 93 8.69 2.85 -5.73
C SER A 93 8.12 2.42 -7.10
N ASP A 94 7.59 1.21 -7.19
CA ASP A 94 7.10 0.68 -8.46
C ASP A 94 5.79 1.32 -8.92
N ARG A 95 4.96 1.80 -7.97
CA ARG A 95 3.80 2.64 -8.30
C ARG A 95 4.19 3.93 -8.97
N LEU A 96 5.22 4.61 -8.46
CA LEU A 96 5.74 5.81 -9.11
C LEU A 96 6.24 5.49 -10.52
N ASN A 97 7.04 4.43 -10.68
CA ASN A 97 7.60 4.03 -11.97
C ASN A 97 6.52 3.62 -12.99
N SER A 98 5.42 3.06 -12.50
CA SER A 98 4.23 2.72 -13.29
C SER A 98 3.31 3.93 -13.56
N GLY A 99 3.66 5.12 -13.07
CA GLY A 99 2.95 6.38 -13.30
C GLY A 99 1.71 6.59 -12.43
N PHE A 100 1.47 5.75 -11.41
CA PHE A 100 0.34 5.91 -10.49
C PHE A 100 0.47 7.24 -9.73
N SER A 101 -0.66 7.88 -9.45
CA SER A 101 -0.69 8.96 -8.47
C SER A 101 -0.56 8.41 -7.05
N MET A 102 -0.13 9.26 -6.11
CA MET A 102 -0.15 8.93 -4.68
C MET A 102 -1.55 8.53 -4.22
N ASP A 103 -2.60 9.24 -4.68
CA ASP A 103 -3.98 8.92 -4.35
C ASP A 103 -4.36 7.50 -4.80
N ALA A 104 -3.96 7.10 -6.01
CA ALA A 104 -4.20 5.76 -6.53
C ALA A 104 -3.44 4.71 -5.69
N ALA A 105 -2.18 4.97 -5.33
CA ALA A 105 -1.40 4.06 -4.48
C ALA A 105 -2.05 3.87 -3.10
N ILE A 106 -2.51 4.95 -2.44
CA ILE A 106 -3.22 4.87 -1.15
C ILE A 106 -4.57 4.14 -1.29
N ALA A 107 -5.27 4.35 -2.41
CA ALA A 107 -6.54 3.71 -2.69
C ALA A 107 -6.43 2.18 -2.74
N GLU A 108 -5.29 1.64 -3.20
CA GLU A 108 -5.05 0.20 -3.19
C GLU A 108 -4.95 -0.41 -1.79
N TYR A 109 -4.33 0.30 -0.83
CA TYR A 109 -4.30 -0.15 0.58
C TYR A 109 -5.69 -0.13 1.20
N ARG A 110 -6.51 0.86 0.84
CA ARG A 110 -7.92 0.93 1.26
C ARG A 110 -8.70 -0.27 0.72
N ALA A 111 -8.50 -0.62 -0.56
CA ALA A 111 -9.09 -1.80 -1.18
C ALA A 111 -8.64 -3.08 -0.46
N LEU A 112 -7.33 -3.23 -0.20
CA LEU A 112 -6.78 -4.41 0.47
C LEU A 112 -7.38 -4.61 1.87
N ARG A 113 -7.44 -3.53 2.66
CA ARG A 113 -8.06 -3.57 3.99
C ARG A 113 -9.51 -4.00 3.92
N ALA A 114 -10.29 -3.43 2.99
CA ALA A 114 -11.68 -3.79 2.80
C ALA A 114 -11.86 -5.26 2.39
N SER A 115 -11.02 -5.77 1.48
CA SER A 115 -11.08 -7.16 1.04
C SER A 115 -10.80 -8.15 2.17
N VAL A 116 -9.74 -7.90 2.94
CA VAL A 116 -9.40 -8.77 4.08
C VAL A 116 -10.51 -8.76 5.14
N THR A 117 -10.98 -7.58 5.56
CA THR A 117 -11.98 -7.49 6.64
C THR A 117 -13.34 -8.05 6.22
N ARG A 118 -13.78 -7.82 4.99
CA ARG A 118 -15.04 -8.35 4.45
C ARG A 118 -15.00 -9.87 4.37
N LEU A 119 -13.98 -10.46 3.74
CA LEU A 119 -13.88 -11.92 3.62
C LEU A 119 -13.74 -12.59 4.98
N TRP A 120 -13.02 -11.97 5.91
CA TRP A 120 -12.87 -12.52 7.26
C TRP A 120 -14.20 -12.47 8.03
N GLN A 121 -14.96 -11.38 7.91
CA GLN A 121 -16.31 -11.28 8.48
C GLN A 121 -17.24 -12.36 7.88
N GLU A 122 -17.22 -12.53 6.56
CA GLU A 122 -18.02 -13.54 5.85
C GLU A 122 -17.71 -14.97 6.32
N ALA A 123 -16.43 -15.28 6.56
CA ALA A 123 -15.98 -16.57 7.07
C ALA A 123 -16.51 -16.89 8.49
N HIS A 124 -16.94 -15.87 9.25
CA HIS A 124 -17.42 -15.98 10.62
C HIS A 124 -18.93 -15.72 10.79
N VAL A 125 -19.68 -15.57 9.69
CA VAL A 125 -21.14 -15.40 9.75
C VAL A 125 -21.79 -16.55 10.52
N GLY A 126 -22.64 -16.19 11.49
CA GLY A 126 -23.35 -17.15 12.35
C GLY A 126 -22.52 -17.70 13.51
N GLN A 127 -21.33 -17.15 13.78
CA GLN A 127 -20.48 -17.55 14.90
C GLN A 127 -20.39 -16.42 15.96
N PRO A 128 -20.35 -16.73 17.27
CA PRO A 128 -20.27 -15.71 18.32
C PRO A 128 -18.91 -14.97 18.29
N PRO A 129 -18.85 -13.65 18.45
CA PRO A 129 -17.58 -12.92 18.41
C PRO A 129 -16.64 -13.37 19.54
N GLU A 130 -15.40 -13.73 19.22
CA GLU A 130 -14.36 -13.95 20.22
C GLU A 130 -13.75 -12.62 20.68
N THR A 131 -13.33 -12.56 21.95
CA THR A 131 -12.62 -11.42 22.52
C THR A 131 -11.35 -11.06 21.75
N THR A 132 -10.76 -12.05 21.07
CA THR A 132 -9.50 -11.91 20.37
C THR A 132 -9.64 -11.33 18.96
N HIS A 133 -10.87 -11.23 18.42
CA HIS A 133 -11.14 -10.69 17.08
C HIS A 133 -10.91 -9.19 16.99
N LEU A 134 -11.32 -8.44 18.03
CA LEU A 134 -11.10 -7.00 18.07
C LEU A 134 -9.62 -6.66 18.09
N ASP A 135 -8.83 -7.43 18.86
CA ASP A 135 -7.38 -7.26 18.89
C ASP A 135 -6.75 -7.57 17.53
N ASP A 136 -7.18 -8.64 16.84
CA ASP A 136 -6.71 -8.95 15.48
C ASP A 136 -6.99 -7.82 14.48
N ILE A 137 -8.16 -7.19 14.53
CA ILE A 137 -8.49 -6.04 13.66
C ILE A 137 -7.65 -4.82 13.98
N ILE A 138 -7.45 -4.51 15.26
CA ILE A 138 -6.61 -3.38 15.68
C ILE A 138 -5.20 -3.59 15.15
N ARG A 139 -4.63 -4.77 15.37
CA ARG A 139 -3.28 -5.12 14.92
C ARG A 139 -3.15 -5.16 13.40
N PHE A 140 -4.21 -5.56 12.70
CA PHE A 140 -4.23 -5.52 11.24
C PHE A 140 -4.22 -4.08 10.71
N ASN A 141 -4.97 -3.17 11.33
CA ASN A 141 -4.95 -1.76 10.98
C ASN A 141 -3.55 -1.15 11.21
N GLU A 142 -2.91 -1.44 12.35
CA GLU A 142 -1.53 -1.02 12.62
C GLU A 142 -0.55 -1.50 11.53
N ALA A 143 -0.68 -2.75 11.08
CA ALA A 143 0.18 -3.31 10.05
C ALA A 143 -0.07 -2.69 8.66
N ILE A 144 -1.33 -2.36 8.33
CA ILE A 144 -1.68 -1.61 7.12
C ILE A 144 -1.14 -0.19 7.17
N ASP A 145 -1.27 0.51 8.29
CA ASP A 145 -0.78 1.89 8.45
C ASP A 145 0.75 1.94 8.34
N GLN A 146 1.45 0.93 8.88
CA GLN A 146 2.89 0.76 8.68
C GLN A 146 3.23 0.58 7.20
N ALA A 147 2.52 -0.31 6.48
CA ALA A 147 2.75 -0.55 5.06
C ALA A 147 2.50 0.70 4.21
N ILE A 148 1.44 1.46 4.51
CA ILE A 148 1.16 2.75 3.86
C ILE A 148 2.32 3.72 4.09
N THR A 149 2.80 3.84 5.33
CA THR A 149 3.91 4.74 5.68
C THR A 149 5.17 4.38 4.88
N GLU A 150 5.55 3.10 4.85
CA GLU A 150 6.71 2.62 4.09
C GLU A 150 6.57 2.87 2.57
N SER A 151 5.38 2.66 2.01
CA SER A 151 5.08 2.92 0.60
C SER A 151 5.09 4.40 0.25
N VAL A 152 4.56 5.27 1.12
CA VAL A 152 4.53 6.72 0.89
C VAL A 152 5.92 7.31 0.99
N THR A 153 6.74 6.87 1.96
CA THR A 153 8.11 7.33 2.12
C THR A 153 8.95 6.99 0.89
N SER A 154 8.92 5.74 0.42
CA SER A 154 9.66 5.28 -0.77
C SER A 154 9.21 5.99 -2.04
N TYR A 155 7.89 6.06 -2.29
CA TYR A 155 7.33 6.80 -3.43
C TYR A 155 7.79 8.25 -3.43
N SER A 156 7.72 8.93 -2.28
CA SER A 156 8.05 10.36 -2.19
C SER A 156 9.54 10.60 -2.40
N PHE A 157 10.39 9.75 -1.80
CA PHE A 157 11.83 9.81 -1.98
C PHE A 157 12.23 9.64 -3.46
N ASP A 158 11.64 8.66 -4.14
CA ASP A 158 11.95 8.41 -5.56
C ASP A 158 11.41 9.52 -6.46
N LYS A 159 10.22 10.08 -6.14
CA LYS A 159 9.65 11.20 -6.88
C LYS A 159 10.53 12.44 -6.78
N GLU A 160 10.96 12.78 -5.56
CA GLU A 160 11.90 13.89 -5.36
C GLU A 160 13.23 13.65 -6.07
N ARG A 161 13.73 12.41 -6.04
CA ARG A 161 14.95 12.05 -6.76
C ARG A 161 14.79 12.22 -8.27
N GLN A 162 13.67 11.80 -8.85
CA GLN A 162 13.36 12.02 -10.27
C GLN A 162 13.29 13.51 -10.61
N SER A 163 12.61 14.32 -9.79
CA SER A 163 12.55 15.77 -9.96
C SER A 163 13.94 16.42 -9.94
N ARG A 164 14.79 16.08 -8.95
CA ARG A 164 16.15 16.62 -8.86
C ARG A 164 17.01 16.27 -10.07
N VAL A 165 16.90 15.03 -10.58
CA VAL A 165 17.63 14.62 -11.78
C VAL A 165 17.14 15.40 -13.00
N PHE A 166 15.83 15.58 -13.16
CA PHE A 166 15.27 16.35 -14.26
C PHE A 166 15.68 17.82 -14.20
N GLU A 167 15.63 18.44 -13.01
CA GLU A 167 16.11 19.80 -12.79
C GLU A 167 17.59 19.94 -13.13
N ALA A 168 18.43 18.98 -12.74
CA ALA A 168 19.86 19.00 -13.06
C ALA A 168 20.10 18.90 -14.58
N ILE A 169 19.35 18.04 -15.29
CA ILE A 169 19.42 17.92 -16.75
C ILE A 169 19.01 19.23 -17.42
N LEU A 170 17.86 19.81 -17.05
CA LEU A 170 17.38 21.04 -17.66
C LEU A 170 18.27 22.25 -17.34
N SER A 171 18.84 22.31 -16.13
CA SER A 171 19.70 23.41 -15.70
C SER A 171 21.10 23.34 -16.32
N SER A 172 21.56 22.16 -16.71
CA SER A 172 22.83 21.95 -17.42
C SER A 172 22.69 22.03 -18.94
N SER A 173 21.45 22.00 -19.47
CA SER A 173 21.20 22.17 -20.89
C SER A 173 21.55 23.59 -21.35
N PRO A 174 22.36 23.74 -22.42
CA PRO A 174 22.63 25.05 -23.01
C PRO A 174 21.44 25.59 -23.81
N ASP A 175 20.47 24.73 -24.15
CA ASP A 175 19.28 25.12 -24.90
C ASP A 175 18.27 25.85 -24.00
N LEU A 176 17.59 26.84 -24.56
CA LEU A 176 16.55 27.60 -23.86
C LEU A 176 15.35 26.70 -23.60
N SER A 177 15.14 26.33 -22.33
CA SER A 177 14.05 25.47 -21.90
C SER A 177 13.07 26.26 -21.04
N PHE A 178 11.81 26.33 -21.46
CA PHE A 178 10.75 26.99 -20.71
C PHE A 178 9.40 26.32 -20.92
N THR A 179 8.50 26.56 -19.99
CA THR A 179 7.09 26.15 -20.12
C THR A 179 6.18 27.29 -19.66
N PHE A 180 4.95 27.27 -20.17
CA PHE A 180 3.88 28.17 -19.74
C PHE A 180 2.78 27.39 -19.03
N ASP A 181 2.09 28.05 -18.09
CA ASP A 181 0.86 27.51 -17.53
C ASP A 181 -0.30 27.63 -18.54
N LEU A 182 -1.46 27.06 -18.21
CA LEU A 182 -2.67 27.13 -19.06
C LEU A 182 -3.19 28.55 -19.28
N LYS A 183 -2.67 29.56 -18.56
CA LYS A 183 -3.00 30.98 -18.70
C LYS A 183 -1.94 31.74 -19.50
N GLY A 184 -0.94 31.06 -20.07
CA GLY A 184 0.14 31.66 -20.85
C GLY A 184 1.20 32.37 -20.02
N ARG A 185 1.24 32.17 -18.70
CA ARG A 185 2.27 32.76 -17.82
C ARG A 185 3.46 31.82 -17.73
N PHE A 186 4.68 32.37 -17.63
CA PHE A 186 5.88 31.55 -17.42
C PHE A 186 5.70 30.66 -16.19
N ALA A 187 5.79 29.34 -16.43
CA ALA A 187 5.73 28.32 -15.40
C ALA A 187 7.13 27.81 -15.04
N TYR A 188 8.06 27.84 -16.00
CA TYR A 188 9.45 27.43 -15.81
C TYR A 188 10.37 28.10 -16.84
N GLY A 189 11.61 28.37 -16.44
CA GLY A 189 12.72 28.76 -17.31
C GLY A 189 14.03 28.22 -16.74
N ASN A 190 14.88 27.61 -17.57
CA ASN A 190 16.17 27.10 -17.13
C ASN A 190 17.24 28.20 -17.01
N THR A 191 18.41 27.86 -16.46
CA THR A 191 19.52 28.79 -16.25
C THR A 191 19.90 29.54 -17.53
N ALA A 192 20.00 28.85 -18.67
CA ALA A 192 20.35 29.45 -19.96
C ALA A 192 19.37 30.56 -20.37
N LEU A 193 18.06 30.36 -20.17
CA LEU A 193 17.05 31.38 -20.43
C LEU A 193 17.17 32.57 -19.47
N CYS A 194 17.33 32.31 -18.17
CA CYS A 194 17.45 33.36 -17.17
C CYS A 194 18.67 34.26 -17.40
N SER A 195 19.76 33.71 -17.93
CA SER A 195 20.97 34.47 -18.26
C SER A 195 20.82 35.40 -19.47
N LEU A 196 19.77 35.26 -20.29
CA LEU A 196 19.50 36.18 -21.41
C LEU A 196 18.72 37.44 -21.01
N VAL A 197 18.12 37.44 -19.81
CA VAL A 197 17.23 38.51 -19.33
C VAL A 197 17.89 39.37 -18.24
N GLN A 198 19.17 39.11 -17.95
CA GLN A 198 20.04 39.90 -17.07
C GLN A 198 20.96 40.79 -17.90
#